data_AF-A0AAW8T4J4-F1
#
_entry.id   AF-A0AAW8T4J4-F1
#
_cell.length_a   1.000
_cell.length_b   1.000
_cell.length_c   1.000
_cell.angle_alpha   90.00
_cell.angle_beta   90.00
_cell.angle_gamma   90.00
#
_symmetry.space_group_name_H-M   'P 1'
#
loop_
_entity.id
_entity.type
_entity.pdbx_description
1 polymer ?
#
loop_
_entity_poly.entity_id
_entity_poly.type
_entity_poly.pdbx_seq_one_letter_code
_entity_poly.pdbx_strand_id
1 'polypeptide(L)'
;NNSQVKGVNVDINPQSKVNKTKVNKTKASETSITKNSEDSAVRYWLNQVNPAEAPFITQSIQHWVNDFGGQDEIIILAIDDMLKHGARSYKYLDAVLRSWENKQLDTVEKVKRQLESHYAKPSNKTKSRNSFKQVTNYGETLYTYYEQELRFSPNMTFDEYVAKKRLNERDRQALEQYVHSLGE
;
A
#
# COMPACT_ATOMS: atom_id res chain seq x y z
N ASN A 1 -56.90 75.63 19.28
CA ASN A 1 -55.78 75.39 18.35
C ASN A 1 -55.51 73.90 18.33
N ASN A 2 -56.16 73.08 17.51
CA ASN A 2 -56.11 72.97 16.05
C ASN A 2 -54.68 72.87 15.47
N SER A 3 -54.44 71.74 14.78
CA SER A 3 -53.48 71.47 13.69
C SER A 3 -51.99 71.42 14.05
N GLN A 4 -51.20 70.42 13.64
CA GLN A 4 -51.18 69.60 12.40
C GLN A 4 -50.92 68.10 12.74
N VAL A 5 -51.65 67.08 12.24
CA VAL A 5 -51.72 66.47 10.87
C VAL A 5 -50.33 66.08 10.31
N LYS A 6 -49.99 64.89 9.77
CA LYS A 6 -50.60 63.82 8.93
C LYS A 6 -49.66 62.58 9.07
N GLY A 7 -49.94 61.31 8.78
CA GLY A 7 -51.00 60.58 8.08
C GLY A 7 -50.52 59.12 7.88
N VAL A 8 -51.45 58.18 7.94
CA VAL A 8 -51.31 56.72 7.75
C VAL A 8 -51.25 56.36 6.25
N ASN A 9 -50.49 55.33 5.84
CA ASN A 9 -50.82 54.41 4.71
C ASN A 9 -49.81 53.22 4.65
N VAL A 10 -50.18 51.98 4.98
CA VAL A 10 -50.78 50.88 4.16
C VAL A 10 -49.77 49.82 3.69
N ASP A 11 -50.06 48.59 4.09
CA ASP A 11 -49.50 47.31 3.68
C ASP A 11 -49.45 47.07 2.15
N ILE A 12 -48.37 46.45 1.68
CA ILE A 12 -48.35 45.60 0.47
C ILE A 12 -47.14 44.63 0.48
N ASN A 13 -47.39 43.36 0.82
CA ASN A 13 -46.70 42.16 0.31
C ASN A 13 -47.40 41.80 -1.04
N PRO A 14 -46.80 41.25 -2.13
CA PRO A 14 -45.97 40.03 -2.12
C PRO A 14 -44.90 39.83 -3.23
N GLN A 15 -44.16 38.71 -3.14
CA GLN A 15 -44.04 37.67 -4.20
C GLN A 15 -42.61 37.25 -4.64
N SER A 16 -42.43 35.92 -4.61
CA SER A 16 -41.36 35.06 -5.11
C SER A 16 -41.06 35.15 -6.63
N LYS A 17 -39.82 34.77 -7.03
CA LYS A 17 -39.42 33.96 -8.23
C LYS A 17 -37.90 34.12 -8.49
N VAL A 18 -37.06 33.10 -8.26
CA VAL A 18 -36.59 32.10 -9.23
C VAL A 18 -36.09 32.69 -10.54
N ASN A 19 -34.77 32.67 -10.77
CA ASN A 19 -34.18 32.75 -12.10
C ASN A 19 -33.43 31.46 -12.44
N LYS A 20 -34.03 30.74 -13.41
CA LYS A 20 -33.51 29.59 -14.12
C LYS A 20 -32.48 30.08 -15.14
N THR A 21 -31.37 29.36 -15.30
CA THR A 21 -30.68 29.26 -16.59
C THR A 21 -30.78 27.82 -17.08
N LYS A 22 -31.28 27.72 -18.31
CA LYS A 22 -31.64 26.53 -19.08
C LYS A 22 -30.46 26.19 -20.02
N VAL A 23 -30.53 25.00 -20.62
CA VAL A 23 -29.80 24.50 -21.81
C VAL A 23 -28.60 23.62 -21.39
N ASN A 24 -28.47 22.32 -21.73
CA ASN A 24 -29.17 21.49 -22.72
C ASN A 24 -29.21 20.01 -22.32
N LYS A 25 -30.28 19.34 -22.73
CA LYS A 25 -30.56 17.92 -22.56
C LYS A 25 -30.18 17.19 -23.86
N THR A 26 -29.17 16.34 -23.81
CA THR A 26 -28.97 15.26 -24.80
C THR A 26 -28.90 13.93 -24.04
N LYS A 27 -29.41 12.90 -24.71
CA LYS A 27 -30.10 11.73 -24.16
C LYS A 27 -29.19 10.49 -24.26
N ALA A 28 -29.42 9.53 -23.35
CA ALA A 28 -28.85 8.18 -23.23
C ALA A 28 -27.43 8.13 -22.62
N SER A 29 -27.14 7.39 -21.55
CA SER A 29 -27.62 6.05 -21.19
C SER A 29 -28.08 5.93 -19.72
N GLU A 30 -29.11 5.12 -19.51
CA GLU A 30 -29.62 4.72 -18.21
C GLU A 30 -28.62 3.81 -17.48
N THR A 31 -28.20 4.22 -16.29
CA THR A 31 -28.09 3.28 -15.16
C THR A 31 -28.47 4.05 -13.90
N SER A 32 -29.74 3.95 -13.57
CA SER A 32 -30.33 4.36 -12.30
C SER A 32 -29.76 3.52 -11.16
N ILE A 33 -28.91 4.09 -10.32
CA ILE A 33 -28.95 3.89 -8.85
C ILE A 33 -28.62 5.21 -8.17
N THR A 34 -29.65 5.84 -7.60
CA THR A 34 -29.55 6.81 -6.52
C THR A 34 -28.73 6.25 -5.36
N LYS A 35 -27.48 6.72 -5.22
CA LYS A 35 -26.79 6.84 -3.93
C LYS A 35 -26.20 8.23 -3.83
N ASN A 36 -27.06 9.20 -3.56
CA ASN A 36 -26.75 10.38 -2.79
C ASN A 36 -26.44 9.97 -1.33
N SER A 37 -25.47 9.07 -1.16
CA SER A 37 -24.93 8.63 0.12
C SER A 37 -23.72 9.49 0.41
N GLU A 38 -23.69 10.07 1.61
CA GLU A 38 -22.58 10.88 2.11
C GLU A 38 -21.26 10.08 2.21
N ASP A 39 -21.34 8.75 2.06
CA ASP A 39 -20.25 7.77 2.20
C ASP A 39 -19.71 7.24 0.87
N SER A 40 -19.92 7.94 -0.25
CA SER A 40 -19.29 7.52 -1.52
C SER A 40 -17.76 7.63 -1.43
N ALA A 41 -17.05 6.63 -1.95
CA ALA A 41 -15.58 6.65 -2.02
C ALA A 41 -15.04 7.87 -2.80
N VAL A 42 -15.75 8.30 -3.85
CA VAL A 42 -15.40 9.50 -4.63
C VAL A 42 -15.53 10.76 -3.76
N ARG A 43 -16.63 10.87 -2.99
CA ARG A 43 -16.85 11.99 -2.07
C ARG A 43 -15.77 12.01 -0.98
N TYR A 44 -15.42 10.85 -0.43
CA TYR A 44 -14.37 10.71 0.56
C TYR A 44 -13.01 11.16 0.02
N TRP A 45 -12.65 10.74 -1.20
CA TRP A 45 -11.44 11.20 -1.89
C TRP A 45 -11.39 12.72 -2.03
N LEU A 46 -12.47 13.33 -2.52
CA LEU A 46 -12.54 14.78 -2.72
C LEU A 46 -12.37 15.54 -1.40
N ASN A 47 -12.93 15.01 -0.30
CA ASN A 47 -12.84 15.65 1.00
C ASN A 47 -11.47 15.48 1.67
N GLN A 48 -10.85 14.29 1.58
CA GLN A 48 -9.64 13.96 2.35
C GLN A 48 -8.33 14.17 1.57
N VAL A 49 -8.39 14.07 0.24
CA VAL A 49 -7.19 14.06 -0.62
C VAL A 49 -7.10 15.33 -1.45
N ASN A 50 -8.10 15.59 -2.29
CA ASN A 50 -8.08 16.72 -3.22
C ASN A 50 -9.51 17.16 -3.64
N PRO A 51 -10.00 18.32 -3.15
CA PRO A 51 -11.35 18.82 -3.46
C PRO A 51 -11.60 19.17 -4.93
N ALA A 52 -10.53 19.43 -5.71
CA ALA A 52 -10.59 19.83 -7.11
C ALA A 52 -9.86 18.83 -8.00
N GLU A 53 -10.08 17.54 -7.77
CA GLU A 53 -9.44 16.47 -8.53
C GLU A 53 -9.94 16.39 -9.98
N ALA A 54 -9.08 15.91 -10.88
CA ALA A 54 -9.45 15.69 -12.28
C ALA A 54 -10.58 14.64 -12.41
N PRO A 55 -11.58 14.85 -13.31
CA PRO A 55 -12.71 13.93 -13.49
C PRO A 55 -12.28 12.48 -13.79
N PHE A 56 -11.21 12.30 -14.57
CA PHE A 56 -10.67 10.98 -14.89
C PHE A 56 -10.35 10.17 -13.63
N ILE A 57 -9.73 10.79 -12.61
CA ILE A 57 -9.39 10.11 -11.35
C ILE A 57 -10.67 9.72 -10.59
N THR A 58 -11.64 10.63 -10.50
CA THR A 58 -12.92 10.32 -9.83
C THR A 58 -13.69 9.19 -10.54
N GLN A 59 -13.62 9.12 -11.87
CA GLN A 59 -14.18 8.03 -12.65
C GLN A 59 -13.42 6.71 -12.42
N SER A 60 -12.09 6.75 -12.32
CA SER A 60 -11.30 5.56 -11.98
C SER A 60 -11.60 5.04 -10.58
N ILE A 61 -11.81 5.93 -9.59
CA ILE A 61 -12.26 5.53 -8.25
C ILE A 61 -13.64 4.85 -8.33
N GLN A 62 -14.57 5.42 -9.11
CA GLN A 62 -15.89 4.81 -9.32
C GLN A 62 -15.80 3.45 -10.02
N HIS A 63 -14.86 3.27 -10.96
CA HIS A 63 -14.59 1.98 -11.60
C HIS A 63 -14.17 0.94 -10.57
N TRP A 64 -13.23 1.29 -9.68
CA TRP A 64 -12.82 0.41 -8.60
C TRP A 64 -13.98 0.04 -7.66
N VAL A 65 -14.85 1.00 -7.32
CA VAL A 65 -16.07 0.69 -6.55
C VAL A 65 -16.88 -0.40 -7.24
N ASN A 66 -17.04 -0.33 -8.56
CA ASN A 66 -17.77 -1.34 -9.34
C ASN A 66 -17.04 -2.70 -9.37
N ASP A 67 -15.72 -2.72 -9.53
CA ASP A 67 -14.91 -3.95 -9.53
C ASP A 67 -15.02 -4.71 -8.21
N PHE A 68 -15.11 -3.98 -7.10
CA PHE A 68 -15.36 -4.54 -5.76
C PHE A 68 -16.86 -4.73 -5.46
N GLY A 69 -17.71 -4.85 -6.47
CA GLY A 69 -19.14 -5.18 -6.31
C GLY A 69 -19.98 -4.03 -5.72
N GLY A 70 -19.56 -2.78 -5.90
CA GLY A 70 -20.25 -1.60 -5.38
C GLY A 70 -19.96 -1.30 -3.91
N GLN A 71 -18.90 -1.89 -3.33
CA GLN A 71 -18.53 -1.70 -1.93
C GLN A 71 -17.59 -0.49 -1.75
N ASP A 72 -18.18 0.71 -1.62
CA ASP A 72 -17.43 1.95 -1.35
C ASP A 72 -16.47 1.82 -0.14
N GLU A 73 -16.88 1.07 0.90
CA GLU A 73 -16.09 0.85 2.11
C GLU A 73 -14.69 0.28 1.82
N ILE A 74 -14.55 -0.62 0.83
CA ILE A 74 -13.25 -1.19 0.48
C ILE A 74 -12.32 -0.08 -0.05
N ILE A 75 -12.85 0.80 -0.89
CA ILE A 75 -12.06 1.88 -1.48
C ILE A 75 -11.72 2.93 -0.42
N ILE A 76 -12.65 3.24 0.49
CA ILE A 76 -12.40 4.14 1.62
C ILE A 76 -11.28 3.60 2.52
N LEU A 77 -11.29 2.30 2.83
CA LEU A 77 -10.22 1.67 3.59
C LEU A 77 -8.86 1.76 2.87
N ALA A 78 -8.83 1.65 1.55
CA ALA A 78 -7.61 1.82 0.76
C ALA A 78 -7.11 3.28 0.78
N ILE A 79 -8.02 4.26 0.73
CA ILE A 79 -7.69 5.68 0.86
C ILE A 79 -7.10 5.95 2.26
N ASP A 80 -7.72 5.41 3.32
CA ASP A 80 -7.20 5.54 4.69
C ASP A 80 -5.81 4.91 4.86
N ASP A 81 -5.59 3.72 4.30
CA ASP A 81 -4.29 3.06 4.29
C ASP A 81 -3.23 3.92 3.57
N MET A 82 -3.56 4.43 2.39
CA MET A 82 -2.71 5.35 1.63
C MET A 82 -2.35 6.60 2.46
N LEU A 83 -3.33 7.22 3.11
CA LEU A 83 -3.13 8.42 3.94
C LEU A 83 -2.27 8.13 5.18
N LYS A 84 -2.44 6.96 5.82
CA LYS A 84 -1.59 6.51 6.94
C LYS A 84 -0.13 6.34 6.52
N HIS A 85 0.10 5.90 5.27
CA HIS A 85 1.43 5.81 4.67
C HIS A 85 1.99 7.16 4.19
N GLY A 86 1.26 8.27 4.38
CA GLY A 86 1.67 9.62 3.96
C GLY A 86 1.57 9.86 2.45
N ALA A 87 0.93 8.96 1.71
CA ALA A 87 0.72 9.09 0.27
C ALA A 87 -0.64 9.79 0.00
N ARG A 88 -0.70 10.53 -1.12
CA ARG A 88 -1.91 11.24 -1.59
C ARG A 88 -2.09 11.18 -3.11
N SER A 89 -1.49 10.19 -3.76
CA SER A 89 -1.51 10.06 -5.22
C SER A 89 -2.43 8.92 -5.65
N TYR A 90 -3.20 9.12 -6.71
CA TYR A 90 -4.04 8.07 -7.28
C TYR A 90 -3.20 6.83 -7.65
N LYS A 91 -1.97 7.01 -8.13
CA LYS A 91 -1.06 5.90 -8.44
C LYS A 91 -0.80 5.00 -7.23
N TYR A 92 -0.72 5.55 -6.02
CA TYR A 92 -0.56 4.75 -4.81
C TYR A 92 -1.85 4.00 -4.48
N LEU A 93 -2.99 4.69 -4.53
CA LEU A 93 -4.31 4.07 -4.34
C LEU A 93 -4.51 2.88 -5.30
N ASP A 94 -4.23 3.08 -6.60
CA ASP A 94 -4.31 2.05 -7.64
C ASP A 94 -3.42 0.84 -7.33
N ALA A 95 -2.20 1.06 -6.82
CA ALA A 95 -1.30 -0.02 -6.42
C ALA A 95 -1.83 -0.82 -5.22
N VAL A 96 -2.43 -0.16 -4.22
CA VAL A 96 -3.06 -0.82 -3.07
C VAL A 96 -4.24 -1.68 -3.53
N LEU A 97 -5.14 -1.10 -4.34
CA LEU A 97 -6.33 -1.79 -4.84
C LEU A 97 -5.98 -2.99 -5.72
N ARG A 98 -5.02 -2.83 -6.65
CA ARG A 98 -4.47 -3.96 -7.43
C ARG A 98 -3.87 -5.04 -6.54
N SER A 99 -3.18 -4.68 -5.45
CA SER A 99 -2.63 -5.69 -4.53
C SER A 99 -3.75 -6.48 -3.84
N TRP A 100 -4.86 -5.83 -3.50
CA TRP A 100 -6.00 -6.46 -2.84
C TRP A 100 -6.82 -7.33 -3.80
N GLU A 101 -7.02 -6.86 -5.03
CA GLU A 101 -7.63 -7.63 -6.12
C GLU A 101 -6.83 -8.92 -6.39
N ASN A 102 -5.51 -8.81 -6.55
CA ASN A 102 -4.62 -9.96 -6.76
C ASN A 102 -4.66 -10.99 -5.61
N LYS A 103 -5.00 -10.55 -4.39
CA LYS A 103 -5.15 -11.39 -3.20
C LYS A 103 -6.60 -11.87 -2.99
N GLN A 104 -7.50 -11.54 -3.91
CA GLN A 104 -8.94 -11.82 -3.83
C GLN A 104 -9.57 -11.35 -2.51
N LEU A 105 -9.24 -10.12 -2.11
CA LEU A 105 -9.85 -9.43 -0.97
C LEU A 105 -11.11 -8.69 -1.42
N ASP A 106 -12.10 -9.45 -1.89
CA ASP A 106 -13.37 -8.99 -2.46
C ASP A 106 -14.45 -8.61 -1.43
N THR A 107 -14.19 -8.76 -0.13
CA THR A 107 -15.12 -8.37 0.94
C THR A 107 -14.48 -7.45 1.96
N VAL A 108 -15.27 -6.53 2.52
CA VAL A 108 -14.83 -5.60 3.58
C VAL A 108 -14.17 -6.33 4.74
N GLU A 109 -14.71 -7.47 5.17
CA GLU A 109 -14.17 -8.27 6.27
C GLU A 109 -12.77 -8.83 5.95
N LYS A 110 -12.57 -9.33 4.72
CA LYS A 110 -11.25 -9.84 4.28
C LYS A 110 -10.22 -8.70 4.28
N VAL A 111 -10.61 -7.52 3.81
CA VAL A 111 -9.76 -6.32 3.80
C VAL A 111 -9.42 -5.88 5.22
N LYS A 112 -10.40 -5.78 6.13
CA LYS A 112 -10.16 -5.41 7.53
C LYS A 112 -9.20 -6.38 8.21
N ARG A 113 -9.38 -7.69 8.04
CA ARG A 113 -8.46 -8.71 8.57
C ARG A 113 -7.05 -8.58 7.98
N GLN A 114 -6.93 -8.28 6.69
CA GLN A 114 -5.64 -8.04 6.05
C GLN A 114 -4.94 -6.81 6.65
N LEU A 115 -5.67 -5.72 6.86
CA LEU A 115 -5.15 -4.49 7.47
C LEU A 115 -4.75 -4.74 8.94
N GLU A 116 -5.58 -5.43 9.72
CA GLU A 116 -5.26 -5.82 11.08
C GLU A 116 -3.98 -6.65 11.15
N SER A 117 -3.80 -7.61 10.25
CA SER A 117 -2.56 -8.40 10.15
C SER A 117 -1.35 -7.57 9.72
N HIS A 118 -1.55 -6.58 8.84
CA HIS A 118 -0.49 -5.70 8.35
C HIS A 118 -0.02 -4.69 9.40
N TYR A 119 -0.94 -4.16 10.20
CA TYR A 119 -0.66 -3.20 11.28
C TYR A 119 -0.49 -3.86 12.65
N ALA A 120 -0.81 -5.15 12.78
CA ALA A 120 -0.44 -5.92 13.95
C ALA A 120 1.08 -5.83 14.05
N LYS A 121 1.53 -5.12 15.08
CA LYS A 121 2.93 -5.18 15.52
C LYS A 121 3.28 -6.65 15.54
N PRO A 122 4.36 -7.10 14.88
CA PRO A 122 4.80 -8.46 15.08
C PRO A 122 5.02 -8.60 16.59
N SER A 123 4.10 -9.29 17.27
CA SER A 123 4.39 -9.83 18.59
C SER A 123 5.68 -10.59 18.37
N ASN A 124 6.72 -10.24 19.14
CA ASN A 124 8.12 -10.60 18.95
C ASN A 124 8.35 -12.11 18.69
N LYS A 125 7.92 -12.61 17.54
CA LYS A 125 8.48 -13.74 16.86
C LYS A 125 9.55 -13.08 16.04
N THR A 126 10.70 -12.95 16.70
CA THR A 126 12.01 -12.80 16.10
C THR A 126 11.99 -13.47 14.72
N LYS A 127 11.69 -12.69 13.68
CA LYS A 127 12.12 -13.03 12.34
C LYS A 127 13.62 -12.88 12.43
N SER A 128 14.28 -13.97 12.81
CA SER A 128 15.69 -14.17 12.55
C SER A 128 15.83 -13.96 11.04
N ARG A 129 16.23 -12.75 10.65
CA ARG A 129 16.76 -12.45 9.32
C ARG A 129 18.18 -13.01 9.18
N ASN A 130 18.52 -14.04 9.93
CA ASN A 130 19.71 -14.84 9.75
C ASN A 130 19.29 -16.27 9.36
N SER A 131 18.81 -16.42 8.12
CA SER A 131 18.82 -17.71 7.42
C SER A 131 20.23 -18.01 6.86
N PHE A 132 21.26 -17.79 7.67
CA PHE A 132 22.66 -18.19 7.45
C PHE A 132 23.35 -18.38 8.81
N LYS A 133 22.76 -19.22 9.66
CA LYS A 133 23.51 -19.98 10.66
C LYS A 133 22.85 -21.34 10.75
N GLN A 134 23.06 -22.16 9.72
CA GLN A 134 23.23 -23.56 10.01
C GLN A 134 24.44 -23.65 10.95
N VAL A 135 24.39 -24.52 11.93
CA VAL A 135 25.53 -24.84 12.80
C VAL A 135 26.55 -25.58 11.92
N THR A 136 27.21 -24.87 11.02
CA THR A 136 28.32 -25.44 10.25
C THR A 136 29.51 -25.50 11.18
N ASN A 137 30.20 -26.63 11.16
CA ASN A 137 31.48 -26.76 11.84
C ASN A 137 32.40 -25.63 11.33
N TYR A 138 33.16 -24.99 12.22
CA TYR A 138 34.07 -23.91 11.83
C TYR A 138 35.00 -24.33 10.66
N GLY A 139 35.43 -25.59 10.63
CA GLY A 139 36.20 -26.17 9.52
C GLY A 139 35.42 -26.29 8.19
N GLU A 140 34.12 -26.60 8.23
CA GLU A 140 33.25 -26.66 7.06
C GLU A 140 33.11 -25.29 6.38
N THR A 141 32.95 -24.23 7.19
CA THR A 141 32.91 -22.87 6.67
C THR A 141 34.21 -22.51 5.96
N LEU A 142 35.36 -22.84 6.56
CA LEU A 142 36.66 -22.61 5.93
C LEU A 142 36.82 -23.42 4.63
N TYR A 143 36.26 -24.64 4.58
CA TYR A 143 36.34 -25.51 3.41
C TYR A 143 35.51 -24.99 2.23
N THR A 144 34.33 -24.40 2.48
CA THR A 144 33.53 -23.79 1.41
C THR A 144 34.29 -22.65 0.71
N TYR A 145 35.05 -21.84 1.45
CA TYR A 145 35.91 -20.80 0.86
C TYR A 145 37.10 -21.39 0.09
N TYR A 146 37.67 -22.49 0.58
CA TYR A 146 38.75 -23.20 -0.10
C TYR A 146 38.30 -23.78 -1.45
N GLU A 147 37.16 -24.49 -1.48
CA GLU A 147 36.59 -25.03 -2.73
C GLU A 147 36.24 -23.94 -3.75
N GLN A 148 35.71 -22.81 -3.28
CA GLN A 148 35.42 -21.68 -4.15
C GLN A 148 36.69 -21.18 -4.85
N GLU A 149 37.81 -21.09 -4.12
CA GLU A 149 39.08 -20.64 -4.66
C GLU A 149 39.69 -21.68 -5.63
N LEU A 150 39.51 -22.98 -5.39
CA LEU A 150 39.90 -24.04 -6.32
C LEU A 150 39.14 -23.97 -7.66
N ARG A 151 37.88 -23.50 -7.67
CA ARG A 151 37.15 -23.27 -8.94
C ARG A 151 37.81 -22.21 -9.82
N PHE A 152 38.47 -21.22 -9.22
CA PHE A 152 39.19 -20.17 -9.93
C PHE A 152 40.67 -20.50 -10.15
N SER A 153 41.26 -21.38 -9.34
CA SER A 153 42.66 -21.79 -9.43
C SER A 153 42.78 -23.29 -9.12
N PRO A 154 42.49 -24.18 -10.11
CA PRO A 154 42.35 -25.62 -9.88
C PRO A 154 43.61 -26.33 -9.39
N ASN A 155 44.79 -25.75 -9.64
CA ASN A 155 46.09 -26.31 -9.27
C ASN A 155 46.67 -25.70 -8.00
N MET A 156 45.89 -24.90 -7.26
CA MET A 156 46.35 -24.27 -6.01
C MET A 156 46.46 -25.32 -4.91
N THR A 157 47.59 -25.37 -4.23
CA THR A 157 47.81 -26.32 -3.13
C THR A 157 47.21 -25.81 -1.81
N PHE A 158 47.01 -26.72 -0.85
CA PHE A 158 46.48 -26.38 0.46
C PHE A 158 47.33 -25.34 1.20
N ASP A 159 48.65 -25.55 1.27
CA ASP A 159 49.56 -24.63 1.94
C ASP A 159 49.64 -23.26 1.22
N GLU A 160 49.51 -23.26 -0.11
CA GLU A 160 49.43 -22.03 -0.90
C GLU A 160 48.15 -21.24 -0.58
N TYR A 161 47.01 -21.92 -0.42
CA TYR A 161 45.77 -21.28 0.02
C TYR A 161 45.89 -20.70 1.44
N VAL A 162 46.45 -21.47 2.38
CA VAL A 162 46.70 -21.03 3.77
C VAL A 162 47.58 -19.78 3.79
N ALA A 163 48.66 -19.76 3.01
CA ALA A 163 49.55 -18.61 2.88
C ALA A 163 48.86 -17.41 2.23
N LYS A 164 48.10 -17.63 1.15
CA LYS A 164 47.37 -16.59 0.39
C LYS A 164 46.33 -15.88 1.25
N LYS A 165 45.55 -16.64 2.03
CA LYS A 165 44.51 -16.12 2.91
C LYS A 165 45.03 -15.75 4.30
N ARG A 166 46.32 -15.99 4.58
CA ARG A 166 46.97 -15.74 5.88
C ARG A 166 46.20 -16.40 7.03
N LEU A 167 45.78 -17.65 6.83
CA LEU A 167 45.10 -18.42 7.87
C LEU A 167 46.04 -18.57 9.07
N ASN A 168 45.49 -18.42 10.27
CA ASN A 168 46.22 -18.72 11.49
C ASN A 168 46.27 -20.24 11.73
N GLU A 169 47.09 -20.69 12.69
CA GLU A 169 47.28 -22.11 12.97
C GLU A 169 45.99 -22.84 13.36
N ARG A 170 45.08 -22.18 14.09
CA ARG A 170 43.78 -22.78 14.45
C ARG A 170 42.88 -22.96 13.22
N ASP A 171 42.87 -21.96 12.34
CA ASP A 171 42.05 -21.99 11.12
C ASP A 171 42.59 -23.07 10.16
N ARG A 172 43.92 -23.16 10.03
CA ARG A 172 44.60 -24.20 9.27
C ARG A 172 44.21 -25.60 9.78
N GLN A 173 44.34 -25.84 11.08
CA GLN A 173 44.01 -27.12 11.70
C GLN A 173 42.52 -27.48 11.56
N ALA A 174 41.62 -26.51 11.77
CA ALA A 174 40.18 -26.74 11.63
C ALA A 174 39.80 -27.09 10.19
N LEU A 175 40.40 -26.42 9.21
CA LEU A 175 40.20 -26.72 7.80
C LEU A 175 40.80 -28.08 7.42
N GLU A 176 42.02 -28.37 7.87
CA GLU A 176 42.73 -29.63 7.61
C GLU A 176 41.97 -30.84 8.19
N GLN A 177 41.51 -30.74 9.44
CA GLN A 177 40.66 -31.75 10.08
C GLN A 177 39.36 -32.00 9.29
N TYR A 178 38.75 -30.94 8.77
CA TYR A 178 37.54 -31.08 7.98
C TYR A 178 37.80 -31.73 6.62
N VAL A 179 38.86 -31.31 5.91
CA VAL A 179 39.29 -31.95 4.65
C VAL A 179 39.56 -33.44 4.85
N HIS A 180 40.23 -33.81 5.94
CA HIS A 180 40.50 -35.21 6.29
C HIS A 180 39.21 -35.99 6.57
N SER A 181 38.25 -35.37 7.28
CA SER A 181 36.95 -35.98 7.57
C SER A 181 36.06 -36.25 6.34
N LEU A 182 36.34 -35.62 5.20
CA LEU A 182 35.64 -35.89 3.93
C LEU A 182 36.25 -37.07 3.15
N GLY A 183 37.45 -37.52 3.52
CA GLY A 183 38.20 -38.57 2.83
C GLY A 183 38.17 -39.95 3.49
N GLU A 184 37.61 -40.08 4.69
CA GLU A 184 37.28 -41.36 5.35
C GLU A 184 35.86 -41.81 5.01
#